data_AF-A0A6L6QQW9-F1
#
_entry.id   AF-A0A6L6QQW9-F1
#
_cell.length_a   1.000
_cell.length_b   1.000
_cell.length_c   1.000
_cell.angle_alpha   90.00
_cell.angle_beta   90.00
_cell.angle_gamma   90.00
#
_symmetry.space_group_name_H-M   'P 1'
#
loop_
_entity.id
_entity.type
_entity.pdbx_description
1 polymer ?
#
loop_
_entity_poly.entity_id
_entity_poly.type
_entity_poly.pdbx_seq_one_letter_code
_entity_poly.pdbx_strand_id
1 'polypeptide(L)'
;MLERLRWSAQSIAQPSAVQIALFPEFVEVADELALGWEEAIHDLKGICTHLQPAQIAAIEELDAFMASISGQSHAQLWTMDALKTSPEWQTLRELANQVLEQMLWPKTPPSVRSDIYVTHR
;
A
#
# COMPACT_ATOMS: atom_id res chain seq x y z
N MET A 1 -14.07 -5.33 2.18
CA MET A 1 -13.22 -5.87 1.09
C MET A 1 -12.60 -4.75 0.28
N LEU A 2 -13.37 -4.03 -0.56
CA LEU A 2 -12.86 -2.84 -1.27
C LEU A 2 -12.39 -1.73 -0.32
N GLU A 3 -12.95 -1.65 0.89
CA GLU A 3 -12.48 -0.71 1.92
C GLU A 3 -11.02 -0.94 2.35
N ARG A 4 -10.58 -2.21 2.47
CA ARG A 4 -9.16 -2.52 2.79
C ARG A 4 -8.26 -2.19 1.62
N LEU A 5 -8.70 -2.52 0.40
CA LEU A 5 -7.98 -2.16 -0.82
C LEU A 5 -7.84 -0.64 -0.96
N ARG A 6 -8.92 0.10 -0.74
CA ARG A 6 -8.92 1.56 -0.73
C ARG A 6 -7.97 2.09 0.32
N TRP A 7 -8.07 1.62 1.56
CA TRP A 7 -7.19 2.06 2.65
C TRP A 7 -5.72 1.82 2.29
N SER A 8 -5.38 0.63 1.78
CA SER A 8 -4.01 0.27 1.40
C SER A 8 -3.49 1.09 0.22
N ALA A 9 -4.30 1.27 -0.83
CA ALA A 9 -3.94 2.16 -1.94
C ALA A 9 -3.74 3.60 -1.47
N GLN A 10 -4.62 4.10 -0.59
CA GLN A 10 -4.50 5.45 -0.03
C GLN A 10 -3.25 5.61 0.79
N SER A 11 -2.89 4.63 1.64
CA SER A 11 -1.69 4.70 2.48
C SER A 11 -0.42 4.63 1.64
N ILE A 12 -0.32 3.72 0.66
CA ILE A 12 0.84 3.62 -0.24
C ILE A 12 1.00 4.89 -1.08
N ALA A 13 -0.08 5.51 -1.54
CA ALA A 13 -0.03 6.72 -2.36
C ALA A 13 0.51 7.97 -1.61
N GLN A 14 0.58 7.94 -0.28
CA GLN A 14 0.98 9.12 0.50
C GLN A 14 2.50 9.38 0.47
N PRO A 15 2.92 10.64 0.71
CA PRO A 15 4.31 10.95 1.02
C PRO A 15 4.82 10.18 2.25
N SER A 16 6.12 9.90 2.30
CA SER A 16 6.77 9.14 3.38
C SER A 16 6.43 9.63 4.79
N ALA A 17 6.40 10.94 5.02
CA ALA A 17 6.06 11.51 6.32
C ALA A 17 4.64 11.13 6.78
N VAL A 18 3.68 11.10 5.85
CA VAL A 18 2.31 10.71 6.15
C VAL A 18 2.20 9.19 6.29
N GLN A 19 2.87 8.42 5.42
CA GLN A 19 2.96 6.96 5.54
C GLN A 19 3.42 6.54 6.94
N ILE A 20 4.49 7.15 7.45
CA ILE A 20 5.03 6.89 8.78
C ILE A 20 4.01 7.25 9.87
N ALA A 21 3.34 8.39 9.75
CA ALA A 21 2.36 8.86 10.74
C ALA A 21 1.08 7.99 10.81
N LEU A 22 0.84 7.10 9.84
CA LEU A 22 -0.28 6.17 9.88
C LEU A 22 -0.08 5.00 10.84
N PHE A 23 1.15 4.78 11.31
CA PHE A 23 1.51 3.62 12.11
C PHE A 23 2.19 4.01 13.43
N PRO A 24 2.17 3.12 14.44
CA PRO A 24 2.96 3.31 15.65
C PRO A 24 4.47 3.33 15.37
N GLU A 25 5.26 3.98 16.22
CA GLU A 25 6.72 4.14 16.00
C GLU A 25 7.53 2.83 16.03
N PHE A 26 6.97 1.74 16.56
CA PHE A 26 7.67 0.48 16.76
C PHE A 26 7.55 -0.50 15.58
N VAL A 27 6.80 -0.17 14.53
CA VAL A 27 6.63 -1.05 13.36
C VAL A 27 7.54 -0.65 12.22
N GLU A 28 7.95 -1.64 11.42
CA GLU A 28 8.60 -1.40 10.13
C GLU A 28 7.54 -0.98 9.12
N VAL A 29 7.35 0.34 8.96
CA VAL A 29 6.28 0.93 8.13
C VAL A 29 6.27 0.40 6.69
N ALA A 30 7.46 0.15 6.13
CA ALA A 30 7.60 -0.41 4.79
C ALA A 30 6.92 -1.78 4.67
N ASP A 31 7.17 -2.66 5.65
CA ASP A 31 6.60 -4.00 5.70
C ASP A 31 5.09 -3.95 5.96
N GLU A 32 4.64 -3.10 6.89
CA GLU A 32 3.20 -2.95 7.20
C GLU A 32 2.38 -2.45 6.00
N LEU A 33 2.96 -1.57 5.17
CA LEU A 33 2.33 -1.14 3.91
C LEU A 33 2.24 -2.30 2.92
N ALA A 34 3.31 -3.11 2.79
CA ALA A 34 3.32 -4.29 1.92
C ALA A 34 2.28 -5.33 2.35
N LEU A 35 2.28 -5.68 3.64
CA LEU A 35 1.35 -6.62 4.24
C LEU A 35 -0.09 -6.15 4.08
N GLY A 36 -0.35 -4.87 4.35
CA GLY A 36 -1.68 -4.29 4.17
C GLY A 36 -2.20 -4.38 2.73
N TRP A 37 -1.32 -4.29 1.73
CA TRP A 37 -1.66 -4.51 0.33
C TRP A 37 -1.91 -5.98 0.02
N GLU A 38 -1.00 -6.87 0.42
CA GLU A 38 -1.12 -8.32 0.19
C GLU A 38 -2.44 -8.87 0.77
N GLU A 39 -2.77 -8.49 2.01
CA GLU A 39 -4.03 -8.85 2.64
C GLU A 39 -5.26 -8.34 1.87
N ALA A 40 -5.19 -7.10 1.37
CA ALA A 40 -6.29 -6.51 0.61
C ALA A 40 -6.49 -7.21 -0.75
N ILE A 41 -5.41 -7.62 -1.40
CA ILE A 41 -5.46 -8.41 -2.65
C ILE A 41 -5.94 -9.83 -2.39
N HIS A 42 -5.49 -10.46 -1.31
CA HIS A 42 -5.96 -11.78 -0.91
C HIS A 42 -7.47 -11.78 -0.71
N ASP A 43 -7.99 -10.78 0.01
CA ASP A 43 -9.42 -10.57 0.21
C ASP A 43 -10.16 -10.39 -1.13
N LEU A 44 -9.55 -9.74 -2.12
CA LEU A 44 -10.18 -9.45 -3.41
C LEU A 44 -10.43 -10.68 -4.30
N LYS A 45 -9.73 -11.80 -4.07
CA LYS A 45 -9.73 -13.01 -4.95
C LYS A 45 -11.10 -13.70 -5.15
N GLY A 46 -12.20 -13.16 -4.62
CA GLY A 46 -13.58 -13.58 -4.91
C GLY A 46 -14.49 -12.54 -5.59
N ILE A 47 -14.03 -11.30 -5.83
CA ILE A 47 -14.85 -10.16 -6.28
C ILE A 47 -14.42 -9.56 -7.64
N CYS A 48 -13.31 -10.02 -8.22
CA CYS A 48 -12.79 -9.49 -9.49
C CYS A 48 -13.81 -9.45 -10.64
N THR A 49 -14.89 -10.23 -10.59
CA THR A 49 -15.98 -10.22 -11.57
C THR A 49 -16.75 -8.89 -11.66
N HIS A 50 -16.64 -8.00 -10.67
CA HIS A 50 -17.33 -6.70 -10.64
C HIS A 50 -16.44 -5.52 -11.05
N LEU A 51 -15.14 -5.73 -11.27
CA LEU A 51 -14.21 -4.68 -11.66
C LEU A 51 -14.09 -4.56 -13.17
N GLN A 52 -13.89 -3.34 -13.65
CA GLN A 52 -13.60 -3.09 -15.05
C GLN A 52 -12.16 -3.50 -15.39
N PRO A 53 -11.85 -3.87 -16.64
CA PRO A 53 -10.51 -4.28 -17.03
C PRO A 53 -9.41 -3.26 -16.67
N ALA A 54 -9.68 -1.96 -16.79
CA ALA A 54 -8.73 -0.92 -16.42
C ALA A 54 -8.45 -0.85 -14.91
N GLN A 55 -9.44 -1.16 -14.07
CA GLN A 55 -9.28 -1.23 -12.61
C GLN A 55 -8.44 -2.43 -12.21
N ILE A 56 -8.70 -3.58 -12.83
CA ILE A 56 -7.92 -4.80 -12.62
C ILE A 56 -6.47 -4.57 -13.03
N ALA A 57 -6.25 -4.00 -14.22
CA ALA A 57 -4.90 -3.72 -14.72
C ALA A 57 -4.10 -2.81 -13.78
N ALA A 58 -4.69 -1.73 -13.27
CA ALA A 58 -3.99 -0.84 -12.33
C ALA A 58 -3.64 -1.53 -11.00
N ILE A 59 -4.52 -2.40 -10.51
CA ILE A 59 -4.27 -3.19 -9.29
C ILE A 59 -3.13 -4.20 -9.54
N GLU A 60 -3.20 -4.94 -10.65
CA GLU A 60 -2.17 -5.92 -11.03
C GLU A 60 -0.81 -5.27 -11.29
N GLU A 61 -0.77 -4.06 -11.84
CA GLU A 61 0.47 -3.32 -12.08
C GLU A 61 1.17 -2.93 -10.77
N LEU A 62 0.42 -2.40 -9.80
CA LEU A 62 0.96 -2.10 -8.47
C LEU A 62 1.46 -3.38 -7.77
N ASP A 63 0.65 -4.44 -7.80
CA ASP A 63 0.97 -5.73 -7.17
C ASP A 63 2.23 -6.36 -7.79
N ALA A 64 2.31 -6.38 -9.12
CA ALA A 64 3.47 -6.90 -9.83
C ALA A 64 4.74 -6.09 -9.56
N PHE A 65 4.64 -4.75 -9.51
CA PHE A 65 5.79 -3.92 -9.18
C PHE A 65 6.27 -4.16 -7.75
N MET A 66 5.35 -4.22 -6.78
CA MET A 66 5.67 -4.52 -5.39
C MET A 66 6.37 -5.89 -5.26
N ALA A 67 5.86 -6.91 -5.94
CA ALA A 67 6.48 -8.23 -5.99
C ALA A 67 7.88 -8.18 -6.64
N SER A 68 8.08 -7.36 -7.67
CA SER A 68 9.37 -7.25 -8.38
C SER A 68 10.51 -6.70 -7.51
N ILE A 69 10.17 -5.84 -6.54
CA ILE A 69 11.13 -5.26 -5.59
C ILE A 69 11.12 -5.97 -4.23
N SER A 70 10.45 -7.12 -4.11
CA SER A 70 10.37 -7.92 -2.88
C SER A 70 11.48 -8.96 -2.76
N GLY A 71 11.57 -9.61 -1.59
CA GLY A 71 12.47 -10.71 -1.33
C GLY A 71 13.86 -10.30 -0.83
N GLN A 72 14.64 -11.29 -0.37
CA GLN A 72 15.89 -11.03 0.38
C GLN A 72 16.94 -10.24 -0.41
N SER A 73 16.97 -10.37 -1.75
CA SER A 73 17.88 -9.62 -2.63
C SER A 73 17.55 -8.12 -2.70
N HIS A 74 16.36 -7.74 -2.26
CA HIS A 74 15.86 -6.37 -2.27
C HIS A 74 15.59 -5.83 -0.87
N ALA A 75 16.06 -6.50 0.19
CA ALA A 75 15.80 -6.11 1.58
C ALA A 75 16.18 -4.65 1.88
N GLN A 76 17.18 -4.10 1.20
CA GLN A 76 17.57 -2.68 1.29
C GLN A 76 16.45 -1.69 0.91
N LEU A 77 15.50 -2.11 0.06
CA LEU A 77 14.36 -1.31 -0.38
C LEU A 77 13.23 -1.30 0.67
N TRP A 78 13.24 -2.24 1.61
CA TRP A 78 12.22 -2.39 2.66
C TRP A 78 12.70 -1.84 3.99
N THR A 79 13.32 -0.66 3.94
CA THR A 79 13.83 0.04 5.11
C THR A 79 13.18 1.41 5.23
N MET A 80 13.20 1.98 6.44
CA MET A 80 12.73 3.34 6.69
C MET A 80 13.43 4.39 5.82
N ASP A 81 14.72 4.20 5.51
CA ASP A 81 15.48 5.12 4.66
C ASP A 81 15.08 5.00 3.19
N ALA A 82 14.92 3.77 2.69
CA ALA A 82 14.43 3.55 1.33
C ALA A 82 13.00 4.08 1.16
N LEU A 83 12.11 3.86 2.14
CA LEU A 83 10.76 4.42 2.12
C LEU A 83 10.78 5.95 1.94
N LYS A 84 11.75 6.66 2.51
CA LYS A 84 11.86 8.12 2.39
C LYS A 84 12.47 8.59 1.07
N THR A 85 13.40 7.82 0.50
CA THR A 85 14.36 8.36 -0.50
C THR A 85 14.46 7.56 -1.79
N SER A 86 14.01 6.31 -1.80
CA SER A 86 14.23 5.43 -2.95
C SER A 86 13.28 5.75 -4.10
N PRO A 87 13.76 5.66 -5.35
CA PRO A 87 12.90 5.81 -6.53
C PRO A 87 11.83 4.72 -6.62
N GLU A 88 12.08 3.52 -6.11
CA GLU A 88 11.11 2.42 -6.10
C GLU A 88 9.89 2.75 -5.24
N TRP A 89 10.09 3.37 -4.07
CA TRP A 89 8.98 3.86 -3.26
C TRP A 89 8.23 5.01 -3.91
N GLN A 90 8.90 5.84 -4.70
CA GLN A 90 8.23 6.85 -5.52
C GLN A 90 7.35 6.19 -6.59
N THR A 91 7.84 5.16 -7.27
CA THR A 91 7.05 4.37 -8.23
C THR A 91 5.86 3.69 -7.56
N LEU A 92 6.02 3.10 -6.37
CA LEU A 92 4.90 2.53 -5.60
C LEU A 92 3.80 3.57 -5.33
N ARG A 93 4.18 4.80 -4.92
CA ARG A 93 3.22 5.89 -4.71
C ARG A 93 2.48 6.27 -5.99
N GLU A 94 3.18 6.33 -7.11
CA GLU A 94 2.61 6.68 -8.40
C GLU A 94 1.61 5.63 -8.89
N LEU A 95 1.99 4.34 -8.82
CA LEU A 95 1.11 3.23 -9.16
C LEU A 95 -0.11 3.16 -8.23
N ALA A 96 0.07 3.38 -6.92
CA ALA A 96 -1.05 3.48 -5.99
C ALA A 96 -1.99 4.65 -6.33
N ASN A 97 -1.45 5.81 -6.75
CA ASN A 97 -2.27 6.92 -7.22
C ASN A 97 -3.08 6.56 -8.47
N GLN A 98 -2.54 5.76 -9.39
CA GLN A 98 -3.27 5.28 -10.56
C GLN A 98 -4.42 4.35 -10.16
N VAL A 99 -4.21 3.46 -9.18
CA VAL A 99 -5.31 2.65 -8.61
C VAL A 99 -6.42 3.55 -8.07
N LEU A 100 -6.07 4.60 -7.30
CA LEU A 100 -7.06 5.54 -6.76
C LEU A 100 -7.83 6.27 -7.88
N GLU A 101 -7.16 6.65 -8.96
CA GLU A 101 -7.79 7.29 -10.12
C GLU A 101 -8.77 6.35 -10.83
N GLN A 102 -8.35 5.12 -11.17
CA GLN A 102 -9.20 4.14 -11.86
C GLN A 102 -10.41 3.72 -11.01
N MET A 103 -10.26 3.74 -9.69
CA MET A 103 -11.33 3.42 -8.74
C MET A 103 -12.21 4.62 -8.37
N LEU A 104 -11.87 5.83 -8.85
CA LEU A 104 -12.53 7.09 -8.49
C LEU A 104 -12.55 7.33 -6.97
N TRP A 105 -11.46 6.94 -6.30
CA TRP A 105 -11.29 7.09 -4.86
C TRP A 105 -10.51 8.37 -4.51
N PRO A 106 -10.76 8.95 -3.31
CA PRO A 106 -10.02 10.12 -2.88
C PRO A 106 -8.55 9.79 -2.61
N LYS A 107 -7.66 10.70 -3.02
CA LYS A 107 -6.21 10.62 -2.78
C LYS A 107 -5.77 11.14 -1.41
N THR A 108 -6.73 11.40 -0.53
CA THR A 108 -6.47 11.87 0.83
C THR A 108 -5.88 10.77 1.69
N PRO A 109 -5.07 11.11 2.71
CA PRO A 109 -4.61 10.14 3.69
C PRO A 109 -5.81 9.38 4.29
N PRO A 110 -5.69 8.06 4.51
CA PRO A 110 -6.71 7.32 5.22
C PRO A 110 -6.64 7.61 6.73
N SER A 111 -7.66 7.21 7.48
CA SER A 111 -7.61 7.28 8.94
C SER A 111 -6.59 6.29 9.51
N VAL A 112 -5.92 6.68 10.60
CA VAL A 112 -5.04 5.80 11.38
C VAL A 112 -5.82 4.55 11.83
N ARG A 113 -5.24 3.36 11.66
CA ARG A 113 -5.84 2.10 12.16
C ARG A 113 -5.44 1.87 13.60
N SER A 114 -6.38 2.07 14.53
CA SER A 114 -6.19 1.85 15.97
C SER A 114 -6.66 0.47 16.45
N ASP A 115 -7.22 -0.34 15.56
CA ASP A 115 -7.85 -1.63 15.85
C ASP A 115 -6.86 -2.81 15.79
N ILE A 116 -5.66 -2.60 15.27
CA ILE A 116 -4.67 -3.67 15.03
C ILE A 116 -3.54 -3.66 16.07
N TYR A 117 -3.15 -2.50 16.57
CA TYR A 117 -2.02 -2.36 17.50
C TYR A 117 -2.49 -2.04 18.91
N VAL A 118 -2.18 -2.93 19.86
CA VAL A 118 -2.39 -2.68 21.29
C VAL A 118 -1.15 -1.97 21.83
N THR A 119 -1.27 -0.69 22.14
CA THR A 119 -0.24 0.03 22.90
C THR A 119 -0.37 -0.31 24.38
N HIS A 120 0.54 -1.13 24.91
CA HIS A 120 0.73 -1.21 26.35
C HIS A 120 1.41 0.08 26.82
N ARG A 121 0.67 0.93 27.55
CA ARG A 121 1.23 2.05 28.30
C ARG A 121 1.83 1.59 29.62
#